data_AF-A0A8J6PIU3-F1
#
_entry.id   AF-A0A8J6PIU3-F1
#
_cell.length_a   1.000
_cell.length_b   1.000
_cell.length_c   1.000
_cell.angle_alpha   90.00
_cell.angle_beta   90.00
_cell.angle_gamma   90.00
#
_symmetry.space_group_name_H-M   'P 1'
#
loop_
_entity.id
_entity.type
_entity.pdbx_description
1 polymer ?
#
loop_
_entity_poly.entity_id
_entity_poly.type
_entity_poly.pdbx_seq_one_letter_code
_entity_poly.pdbx_strand_id
1 'polypeptide(L)'
;MSARKRIEFLGDSLVQLRRFPESAQKEAGVQLHKVQLGLEPSDWKPMASIGAGVREIRIRDEMGAFRVIYVANIGDAVYVLHAFQKKTQKTAKRDIDLAVLRRKQI
;
A
#
# COMPACT_ATOMS: atom_id res chain seq x y z
N MET A 1 24.46 4.68 5.29
CA MET A 1 23.26 4.89 4.45
C MET A 1 22.71 3.52 4.13
N SER A 2 21.44 3.24 4.46
CA SER A 2 20.81 1.96 4.06
C SER A 2 20.50 2.03 2.56
N ALA A 3 20.84 0.97 1.82
CA ALA A 3 20.50 0.88 0.41
C ALA A 3 18.97 0.94 0.22
N ARG A 4 18.50 1.60 -0.84
CA ARG A 4 17.08 1.67 -1.18
C ARG A 4 16.49 0.27 -1.24
N LYS A 5 15.43 0.02 -0.47
CA LYS A 5 14.73 -1.27 -0.48
C LYS A 5 14.10 -1.55 -1.83
N ARG A 6 14.10 -2.83 -2.23
CA ARG A 6 13.33 -3.29 -3.40
C ARG A 6 11.84 -3.10 -3.14
N ILE A 7 11.04 -3.00 -4.19
CA ILE A 7 9.58 -2.97 -4.08
C ILE A 7 8.99 -4.11 -4.89
N GLU A 8 8.12 -4.89 -4.26
CA GLU A 8 7.51 -6.06 -4.86
C GLU A 8 5.98 -5.93 -4.77
N PHE A 9 5.31 -6.09 -5.92
CA PHE A 9 3.86 -5.99 -6.01
C PHE A 9 3.27 -7.39 -6.07
N LEU A 10 2.43 -7.75 -5.10
CA LEU A 10 1.81 -9.07 -5.04
C LEU A 10 0.49 -9.12 -5.81
N GLY A 11 0.30 -10.19 -6.57
CA GLY A 11 -0.90 -10.41 -7.38
C GLY A 11 -1.12 -9.29 -8.39
N ASP A 12 -2.33 -8.73 -8.40
CA ASP A 12 -2.71 -7.63 -9.31
C ASP A 12 -2.49 -6.23 -8.71
N SER A 13 -1.80 -6.11 -7.57
CA SER A 13 -1.72 -4.82 -6.85
C SER A 13 -1.12 -3.69 -7.68
N LEU A 14 -0.14 -3.99 -8.54
CA LEU A 14 0.41 -3.02 -9.50
C LEU A 14 -0.61 -2.62 -10.57
N VAL A 15 -1.38 -3.58 -11.08
CA VAL A 15 -2.42 -3.30 -12.09
C VAL A 15 -3.52 -2.42 -11.49
N GLN A 16 -3.96 -2.70 -10.27
CA GLN A 16 -4.97 -1.88 -9.58
C GLN A 16 -4.44 -0.47 -9.27
N LEU A 17 -3.19 -0.34 -8.82
CA LEU A 17 -2.56 0.97 -8.59
C LEU A 17 -2.48 1.78 -9.89
N ARG A 18 -2.15 1.14 -11.02
CA ARG A 18 -2.12 1.78 -12.35
C ARG A 18 -3.50 2.19 -12.89
N ARG A 19 -4.59 1.69 -12.30
CA ARG A 19 -5.96 2.12 -12.62
C ARG A 19 -6.43 3.32 -11.81
N PHE A 20 -5.61 3.80 -10.87
CA PHE A 20 -5.91 5.04 -10.19
C PHE A 20 -5.86 6.22 -11.18
N PRO A 21 -6.58 7.31 -10.89
CA PRO A 21 -6.34 8.59 -11.53
C PRO A 21 -4.87 8.99 -11.47
N GLU A 22 -4.41 9.75 -12.46
CA GLU A 22 -3.00 10.13 -12.60
C GLU A 22 -2.43 10.81 -11.33
N SER A 23 -3.20 11.69 -10.70
CA SER A 23 -2.87 12.34 -9.42
C SER A 23 -2.61 11.32 -8.32
N ALA A 24 -3.57 10.42 -8.07
CA ALA A 24 -3.45 9.40 -7.04
C ALA A 24 -2.36 8.37 -7.34
N GLN A 25 -2.14 8.05 -8.62
CA GLN A 25 -1.06 7.16 -9.05
C GLN A 25 0.32 7.76 -8.78
N LYS A 26 0.53 9.03 -9.14
CA LYS A 26 1.78 9.77 -8.87
C LYS A 26 2.03 9.87 -7.37
N GLU A 27 1.01 10.24 -6.60
CA GLU A 27 1.12 10.33 -5.15
C GLU A 27 1.46 8.97 -4.53
N ALA A 28 0.81 7.88 -4.96
CA ALA A 28 1.16 6.54 -4.51
C ALA A 28 2.62 6.19 -4.80
N GLY A 29 3.14 6.56 -5.97
CA GLY A 29 4.54 6.38 -6.34
C GLY A 29 5.50 7.14 -5.43
N VAL A 30 5.22 8.42 -5.13
CA VAL A 30 6.01 9.24 -4.21
C VAL A 30 6.03 8.64 -2.81
N GLN A 31 4.87 8.22 -2.30
CA GLN A 31 4.75 7.67 -0.95
C GLN A 31 5.44 6.31 -0.84
N LEU A 32 5.30 5.43 -1.83
CA LEU A 32 6.03 4.16 -1.87
C LEU A 32 7.55 4.38 -1.99
N HIS A 33 7.97 5.40 -2.74
CA HIS A 33 9.40 5.74 -2.85
C HIS A 33 9.98 6.17 -1.50
N LYS A 34 9.25 6.96 -0.69
CA LYS A 34 9.65 7.27 0.69
C LYS A 34 9.86 6.01 1.52
N VAL A 35 8.91 5.06 1.46
CA VAL A 35 9.03 3.79 2.18
C VAL A 35 10.28 3.01 1.74
N GLN A 36 10.59 2.98 0.45
CA GLN A 36 11.81 2.33 -0.05
C GLN A 36 13.10 2.96 0.51
N LEU A 37 13.07 4.24 0.87
CA LEU A 37 14.18 4.96 1.50
C LEU A 37 14.17 4.84 3.04
N GLY A 38 13.26 4.06 3.62
CA GLY A 38 13.10 3.94 5.06
C GLY A 38 12.39 5.14 5.71
N LEU A 39 11.77 6.02 4.91
CA LEU A 39 11.00 7.16 5.38
C LEU A 39 9.52 6.78 5.53
N GLU A 40 8.83 7.49 6.42
CA GLU A 40 7.40 7.33 6.59
C GLU A 40 6.61 8.03 5.47
N PRO A 41 5.48 7.45 5.00
CA PRO A 41 4.55 8.17 4.15
C PRO A 41 3.96 9.40 4.86
N SER A 42 3.43 10.35 4.09
CA SER A 42 2.81 11.56 4.62
C SER A 42 1.50 11.28 5.37
N ASP A 43 0.67 10.37 4.85
CA ASP A 43 -0.58 9.95 5.48
C ASP A 43 -0.71 8.41 5.42
N TRP A 44 -0.61 7.79 6.59
CA TRP A 44 -0.74 6.35 6.73
C TRP A 44 -1.31 5.95 8.09
N LYS A 45 -1.69 4.67 8.22
CA LYS A 45 -2.02 4.06 9.52
C LYS A 45 -1.60 2.59 9.58
N PRO A 46 -1.36 2.03 10.78
CA PRO A 46 -1.17 0.59 10.94
C PRO A 46 -2.45 -0.18 10.63
N MET A 47 -2.31 -1.39 10.10
CA MET A 47 -3.40 -2.32 9.78
C MET A 47 -3.23 -3.64 10.54
N ALA A 48 -3.32 -3.56 11.88
CA ALA A 48 -3.11 -4.71 12.77
C ALA A 48 -4.03 -5.90 12.48
N SER A 49 -5.23 -5.67 11.93
CA SER A 49 -6.16 -6.72 11.53
C SER A 49 -5.68 -7.57 10.35
N ILE A 50 -4.70 -7.09 9.57
CA ILE A 50 -4.07 -7.84 8.47
C ILE A 50 -2.81 -8.56 8.96
N GLY A 51 -2.06 -7.92 9.85
CA GLY A 51 -0.91 -8.51 10.52
C GLY A 51 0.09 -7.47 11.02
N ALA A 52 1.04 -7.93 11.82
CA ALA A 52 2.14 -7.09 12.30
C ALA A 52 2.95 -6.53 11.12
N GLY A 53 3.33 -5.25 11.22
CA GLY A 53 4.11 -4.55 10.20
C GLY A 53 3.34 -4.12 8.95
N VAL A 54 2.04 -4.45 8.84
CA VAL A 54 1.19 -4.02 7.73
C VAL A 54 0.71 -2.59 7.96
N ARG A 55 0.80 -1.76 6.93
CA ARG A 55 0.41 -0.35 6.94
C ARG A 55 -0.45 -0.02 5.72
N GLU A 56 -1.28 1.00 5.84
CA GLU A 56 -2.12 1.54 4.77
C GLU A 56 -1.70 2.98 4.49
N ILE A 57 -1.23 3.27 3.28
CA ILE A 57 -1.10 4.64 2.77
C ILE A 57 -2.49 5.14 2.38
N ARG A 58 -2.83 6.36 2.80
CA ARG A 58 -4.11 7.00 2.54
C ARG A 58 -3.93 8.18 1.60
N ILE A 59 -4.47 8.05 0.39
CA ILE A 59 -4.44 9.09 -0.64
C ILE A 59 -5.85 9.63 -0.79
N ARG A 60 -5.97 10.95 -0.94
CA ARG A 60 -7.22 11.63 -1.26
C ARG A 60 -6.95 12.66 -2.35
N ASP A 61 -7.81 12.68 -3.34
CA ASP A 61 -7.87 13.73 -4.34
C ASP A 61 -9.35 14.02 -4.70
N GLU A 62 -9.56 14.86 -5.70
CA GLU A 62 -10.89 15.22 -6.20
C GLU A 62 -11.68 14.02 -6.74
N MET A 63 -10.99 12.96 -7.18
CA MET A 63 -11.59 11.73 -7.71
C MET A 63 -11.85 10.68 -6.61
N GLY A 64 -11.49 10.97 -5.36
CA GLY A 64 -11.94 10.24 -4.18
C GLY A 64 -10.80 9.81 -3.27
N ALA A 65 -10.99 8.64 -2.64
CA ALA A 65 -10.05 8.11 -1.65
C ALA A 65 -9.42 6.81 -2.15
N PHE A 66 -8.09 6.75 -2.16
CA PHE A 66 -7.32 5.60 -2.64
C PHE A 66 -6.43 5.06 -1.53
N ARG A 67 -6.28 3.75 -1.47
CA ARG A 67 -5.53 3.08 -0.41
C ARG A 67 -4.51 2.13 -1.03
N VAL A 68 -3.31 2.12 -0.44
CA VAL A 68 -2.25 1.16 -0.76
C VAL A 68 -1.86 0.45 0.52
N ILE A 69 -2.09 -0.85 0.58
CA ILE A 69 -1.73 -1.70 1.72
C ILE A 69 -0.37 -2.33 1.43
N TYR A 70 0.56 -2.18 2.36
CA TYR A 70 1.93 -2.67 2.20
C TYR A 70 2.52 -3.19 3.51
N VAL A 71 3.60 -3.95 3.40
CA VAL A 71 4.46 -4.35 4.53
C VAL A 71 5.76 -3.57 4.45
N ALA A 72 6.05 -2.80 5.50
CA ALA A 72 7.18 -1.85 5.49
C ALA A 72 8.55 -2.54 5.62
N ASN A 73 8.63 -3.66 6.35
CA ASN A 73 9.92 -4.23 6.78
C ASN A 73 9.88 -5.76 6.86
N ILE A 74 9.96 -6.44 5.71
CA ILE A 74 10.39 -7.85 5.63
C ILE A 74 11.70 -7.87 4.84
N GLY A 75 12.82 -8.06 5.53
CA GLY A 75 14.17 -7.95 4.94
C GLY A 75 14.40 -6.63 4.21
N ASP A 76 14.93 -6.72 2.99
CA ASP A 76 15.33 -5.60 2.13
C ASP A 76 14.27 -5.23 1.07
N ALA A 77 13.00 -5.60 1.30
CA ALA A 77 11.91 -5.32 0.37
C ALA A 77 10.68 -4.71 1.04
N VAL A 78 9.98 -3.87 0.27
CA VAL A 78 8.64 -3.34 0.55
C VAL A 78 7.65 -4.15 -0.28
N TYR A 79 6.69 -4.82 0.37
CA TYR A 79 5.70 -5.63 -0.34
C TYR A 79 4.36 -4.91 -0.41
N VAL A 80 3.88 -4.62 -1.62
CA VAL A 80 2.56 -4.02 -1.85
C VAL A 80 1.53 -5.13 -2.03
N LEU A 81 0.68 -5.27 -1.01
CA LEU A 81 -0.31 -6.33 -0.92
C LEU A 81 -1.54 -6.01 -1.76
N HIS A 82 -2.05 -4.78 -1.70
CA HIS A 82 -3.30 -4.40 -2.35
C HIS A 82 -3.37 -2.90 -2.62
N ALA A 83 -4.04 -2.52 -3.70
CA ALA A 83 -4.34 -1.14 -4.04
C ALA A 83 -5.80 -1.04 -4.50
N PHE A 84 -6.56 -0.09 -3.96
CA PHE A 84 -7.98 0.05 -4.29
C PHE A 84 -8.51 1.47 -4.05
N GLN A 85 -9.59 1.82 -4.76
CA GLN A 85 -10.40 3.00 -4.46
C GLN A 85 -11.41 2.66 -3.36
N LYS A 86 -11.37 3.41 -2.26
CA LYS A 86 -12.25 3.25 -1.11
C LYS A 86 -13.55 4.02 -1.34
N LYS A 87 -14.66 3.28 -1.46
CA LYS A 87 -16.01 3.83 -1.71
C LYS A 87 -16.83 4.09 -0.43
N THR A 88 -16.39 3.56 0.71
CA THR A 88 -17.12 3.59 1.98
C THR A 88 -16.23 4.09 3.12
N GLN A 89 -16.81 4.40 4.29
CA GLN A 89 -16.04 4.85 5.45
C GLN A 89 -15.12 3.78 6.05
N LYS A 90 -15.53 2.52 6.05
CA LYS A 90 -14.70 1.38 6.45
C LYS A 90 -14.07 0.72 5.22
N THR A 91 -12.86 0.18 5.38
CA THR A 91 -12.26 -0.71 4.37
C THR A 91 -13.10 -1.97 4.28
N ALA A 92 -13.47 -2.38 3.07
CA ALA A 92 -14.37 -3.52 2.91
C ALA A 92 -13.67 -4.81 3.35
N LYS A 93 -14.45 -5.76 3.91
CA LYS A 93 -13.91 -7.04 4.39
C LYS A 93 -13.12 -7.78 3.30
N ARG A 94 -13.61 -7.76 2.05
CA ARG A 94 -12.93 -8.36 0.90
C ARG A 94 -11.50 -7.83 0.68
N ASP A 95 -11.28 -6.53 0.90
CA ASP A 95 -9.97 -5.89 0.68
C ASP A 95 -9.00 -6.25 1.80
N ILE A 96 -9.51 -6.38 3.03
CA ILE A 96 -8.76 -6.90 4.19
C ILE A 96 -8.39 -8.37 3.95
N ASP A 97 -9.37 -9.21 3.59
CA ASP A 97 -9.17 -10.64 3.41
C ASP A 97 -8.18 -10.93 2.27
N LEU A 98 -8.24 -10.19 1.16
CA LEU A 98 -7.28 -10.30 0.06
C LEU A 98 -5.86 -9.91 0.49
N ALA A 99 -5.72 -8.83 1.26
CA ALA A 99 -4.42 -8.42 1.78
C ALA A 99 -3.85 -9.45 2.78
N VAL A 100 -4.70 -10.05 3.64
CA VAL A 100 -4.31 -11.16 4.53
C VAL A 100 -3.81 -12.36 3.73
N LEU A 101 -4.54 -12.73 2.67
CA LEU A 101 -4.15 -13.86 1.81
C LEU A 101 -2.79 -13.62 1.16
N ARG A 102 -2.57 -12.43 0.58
CA ARG A 102 -1.29 -12.09 -0.08
C ARG A 102 -0.14 -11.97 0.91
N ARG A 103 -0.38 -11.47 2.12
CA ARG A 103 0.64 -11.43 3.18
C ARG A 103 1.18 -12.82 3.52
N LYS A 104 0.38 -13.89 3.42
CA LYS A 104 0.84 -15.26 3.71
C LYS A 104 1.82 -15.82 2.66
N GLN A 105 2.04 -15.10 1.55
CA GLN A 105 2.95 -15.51 0.48
C GLN A 105 4.40 -15.04 0.73
N ILE A 106 4.62 -14.25 1.78
CA ILE A 106 5.90 -13.65 2.17
C ILE A 106 6.16 -13.90 3.66
#